data_AF-A0A2V7MJH3-F1
#
_entry.id   AF-A0A2V7MJH3-F1
#
_cell.length_a   1.000
_cell.length_b   1.000
_cell.length_c   1.000
_cell.angle_alpha   90.00
_cell.angle_beta   90.00
_cell.angle_gamma   90.00
#
_symmetry.space_group_name_H-M   'P 1'
#
loop_
_entity.id
_entity.type
_entity.pdbx_description
1 polymer ?
#
loop_
_entity_poly.entity_id
_entity_poly.type
_entity_poly.pdbx_seq_one_letter_code
_entity_poly.pdbx_strand_id
1 'polypeptide(L)'
;MQELSPIVRALLDSRDEAIVIVDARGGAVFLNAAARATQPHAGPPSHFLSRGGRAVPLRLGASVLGEVIFVPREPARTWADQERRAIRDALQETGGKRMETARRLGISRTTLWRRLKAE
;
A
#
# COMPACT_ATOMS: atom_id res chain seq x y z
N MET A 1 -21.44 -12.03 16.16
CA MET A 1 -20.16 -11.41 15.74
C MET A 1 -19.23 -11.53 16.93
N GLN A 2 -18.25 -12.45 16.90
CA GLN A 2 -17.34 -12.61 18.04
C GLN A 2 -16.41 -11.39 18.06
N GLU A 3 -16.47 -10.58 19.11
CA GLU A 3 -15.54 -9.47 19.27
C GLU A 3 -14.14 -10.00 19.58
N LEU A 4 -13.13 -9.42 18.94
CA LEU A 4 -11.74 -9.72 19.25
C LEU A 4 -11.42 -9.27 20.68
N SER A 5 -10.64 -10.06 21.40
CA SER A 5 -10.21 -9.65 22.74
C SER A 5 -9.42 -8.33 22.69
N PRO A 6 -9.47 -7.50 23.75
CA PRO A 6 -8.81 -6.19 23.74
C PRO A 6 -7.32 -6.24 23.42
N ILE A 7 -6.62 -7.26 23.93
CA ILE A 7 -5.19 -7.46 23.68
C ILE A 7 -4.90 -7.81 22.21
N VAL A 8 -5.72 -8.64 21.58
CA VAL A 8 -5.58 -9.00 20.16
C VAL A 8 -5.85 -7.79 19.29
N ARG A 9 -6.89 -7.01 19.61
CA ARG A 9 -7.18 -5.77 18.90
C ARG A 9 -6.00 -4.78 18.99
N ALA A 10 -5.44 -4.58 20.17
CA ALA A 10 -4.27 -3.72 20.36
C ALA A 10 -3.03 -4.23 19.59
N LEU A 11 -2.82 -5.54 19.56
CA LEU A 11 -1.74 -6.17 18.78
C LEU A 11 -1.91 -5.93 17.28
N LEU A 12 -3.13 -6.08 16.74
CA LEU A 12 -3.39 -5.87 15.32
C LEU A 12 -3.30 -4.38 14.95
N ASP A 13 -3.78 -3.49 15.82
CA ASP A 13 -3.72 -2.03 15.64
C ASP A 13 -2.29 -1.46 15.76
N SER A 14 -1.35 -2.16 16.41
CA SER A 14 0.06 -1.73 16.50
C SER A 14 0.89 -2.00 15.24
N ARG A 15 0.34 -2.74 14.28
CA ARG A 15 1.00 -3.06 13.01
C ARG A 15 0.81 -1.93 12.00
N ASP A 16 1.90 -1.54 11.35
CA ASP A 16 1.90 -0.55 10.26
C ASP A 16 1.32 -1.10 8.94
N GLU A 17 1.24 -2.41 8.80
CA GLU A 17 0.60 -3.08 7.66
C GLU A 17 -0.92 -3.00 7.81
N ALA A 18 -1.62 -2.79 6.69
CA ALA A 18 -3.07 -2.84 6.71
C ALA A 18 -3.52 -4.31 6.83
N ILE A 19 -4.29 -4.61 7.88
CA ILE A 19 -4.80 -5.93 8.19
C ILE A 19 -6.32 -5.91 8.14
N VAL A 20 -6.89 -6.84 7.38
CA VAL A 20 -8.34 -7.04 7.26
C VAL A 20 -8.65 -8.48 7.59
N ILE A 21 -9.63 -8.72 8.46
CA ILE A 21 -10.17 -10.06 8.71
C ILE A 21 -11.50 -10.16 7.99
N VAL A 22 -11.64 -11.24 7.23
CA VAL A 22 -12.80 -11.58 6.42
C VAL A 22 -13.38 -12.88 6.96
N ASP A 23 -14.69 -12.95 7.14
CA ASP A 23 -15.36 -14.19 7.52
C ASP A 23 -15.40 -15.20 6.36
N ALA A 24 -15.85 -16.43 6.64
CA ALA A 24 -16.01 -17.47 5.62
C ALA A 24 -17.01 -17.13 4.50
N ARG A 25 -17.81 -16.07 4.64
CA ARG A 25 -18.78 -15.59 3.63
C ARG A 25 -18.19 -14.47 2.76
N GLY A 26 -16.95 -14.05 3.00
CA GLY A 26 -16.31 -12.95 2.28
C GLY A 26 -16.62 -11.56 2.85
N GLY A 27 -17.29 -11.48 3.99
CA GLY A 27 -17.58 -10.22 4.67
C GLY A 27 -16.41 -9.75 5.53
N ALA A 28 -15.95 -8.51 5.35
CA ALA A 28 -14.94 -7.93 6.22
C ALA A 28 -15.52 -7.69 7.63
N VAL A 29 -14.96 -8.38 8.63
CA VAL A 29 -15.41 -8.33 10.04
C VAL A 29 -14.49 -7.50 10.92
N PHE A 30 -13.26 -7.22 10.48
CA PHE A 30 -12.32 -6.36 11.20
C PHE A 30 -11.35 -5.67 10.26
N LEU A 31 -10.99 -4.43 10.59
CA LEU A 31 -9.92 -3.66 9.97
C LEU A 31 -9.05 -3.11 11.10
N ASN A 32 -7.73 -3.22 11.00
CA ASN A 32 -6.82 -2.58 11.96
C ASN A 32 -6.67 -1.07 11.72
N ALA A 33 -5.93 -0.37 12.59
CA ALA A 33 -5.68 1.06 12.49
C ALA A 33 -5.09 1.48 11.14
N ALA A 34 -4.08 0.77 10.64
CA ALA A 34 -3.46 1.04 9.34
C ALA A 34 -4.43 0.84 8.17
N ALA A 35 -5.25 -0.21 8.20
CA ALA A 35 -6.29 -0.44 7.18
C ALA A 35 -7.32 0.70 7.19
N ARG A 36 -7.82 1.09 8.37
CA ARG A 36 -8.78 2.19 8.54
C ARG A 36 -8.23 3.54 8.06
N ALA A 37 -6.93 3.80 8.26
CA ALA A 37 -6.29 5.04 7.81
C ALA A 37 -6.28 5.18 6.28
N THR A 38 -6.22 4.07 5.55
CA THR A 38 -6.27 4.08 4.07
C THR A 38 -7.67 3.90 3.52
N GLN A 39 -8.56 3.25 4.26
CA GLN A 39 -9.95 3.03 3.90
C GLN A 39 -10.81 3.00 5.18
N PRO A 40 -11.52 4.10 5.51
CA PRO A 40 -12.28 4.21 6.76
C PRO A 40 -13.41 3.19 6.90
N HIS A 41 -13.88 2.64 5.78
CA HIS A 41 -14.97 1.67 5.72
C HIS A 41 -14.50 0.36 5.11
N ALA A 42 -15.11 -0.73 5.58
CA ALA A 42 -14.91 -2.06 5.05
C ALA A 42 -15.38 -2.14 3.59
N GLY A 43 -14.49 -1.88 2.63
CA GLY A 43 -14.72 -2.15 1.21
C GLY A 43 -14.65 -3.64 0.90
N PRO A 44 -14.98 -4.04 -0.34
CA PRO A 44 -14.84 -5.44 -0.75
C PRO A 44 -13.37 -5.91 -0.59
N PRO A 45 -13.14 -7.16 -0.17
CA PRO A 45 -11.79 -7.72 0.00
C PRO A 45 -10.88 -7.56 -1.23
N SER A 46 -11.46 -7.54 -2.43
CA SER A 46 -10.76 -7.33 -3.70
C SER A 46 -9.94 -6.02 -3.74
N HIS A 47 -10.37 -4.96 -3.06
CA HIS A 47 -9.63 -3.72 -3.01
C HIS A 47 -8.26 -3.88 -2.31
N PHE A 48 -8.22 -4.66 -1.24
CA PHE A 48 -6.99 -4.94 -0.49
C PHE A 48 -6.05 -5.84 -1.28
N LEU A 49 -6.60 -6.83 -2.00
CA LEU A 49 -5.82 -7.71 -2.89
C LEU A 49 -5.18 -6.93 -4.04
N SER A 50 -5.91 -6.01 -4.69
CA SER A 50 -5.38 -5.17 -5.77
C SER A 50 -4.22 -4.27 -5.35
N ARG A 51 -4.07 -4.00 -4.05
CA ARG A 51 -2.95 -3.24 -3.47
C ARG A 51 -1.75 -4.13 -3.10
N GLY A 52 -1.70 -5.36 -3.59
CA GLY A 52 -0.67 -6.34 -3.24
C GLY A 52 -0.96 -7.07 -1.93
N GLY A 53 -2.23 -7.09 -1.51
CA GLY A 53 -2.66 -7.82 -0.33
C GLY A 53 -2.48 -9.33 -0.49
N ARG A 54 -1.99 -9.98 0.57
CA ARG A 54 -1.86 -11.43 0.64
C ARG A 54 -2.91 -11.98 1.60
N ALA A 55 -3.82 -12.80 1.07
CA ALA A 55 -4.81 -13.53 1.86
C ALA A 55 -4.17 -14.77 2.51
N VAL A 56 -4.48 -15.00 3.79
CA VAL A 56 -4.05 -16.15 4.57
C VAL A 56 -5.27 -16.75 5.27
N PRO A 57 -5.57 -18.04 5.12
CA PRO A 57 -6.73 -18.65 5.75
C PRO A 57 -6.55 -18.75 7.27
N LEU A 58 -7.57 -18.32 8.03
CA LEU A 58 -7.64 -18.47 9.47
C LEU A 58 -8.24 -19.83 9.81
N ARG A 59 -7.38 -20.76 10.25
CA ARG A 59 -7.76 -22.14 10.56
C ARG A 59 -7.82 -22.39 12.06
N LEU A 60 -8.82 -23.14 12.49
CA LEU A 60 -8.92 -23.71 13.84
C LEU A 60 -9.11 -25.23 13.69
N GLY A 61 -8.03 -25.99 13.87
CA GLY A 61 -7.99 -27.41 13.53
C GLY A 61 -8.26 -27.62 12.04
N ALA A 62 -9.26 -28.43 11.71
CA ALA A 62 -9.68 -28.67 10.32
C ALA A 62 -10.58 -27.57 9.75
N SER A 63 -11.13 -26.70 10.58
CA SER A 63 -12.12 -25.68 10.17
C SER A 63 -11.44 -24.40 9.69
N VAL A 64 -11.94 -23.81 8.59
CA VAL A 64 -11.58 -22.46 8.14
C VAL A 64 -12.62 -21.48 8.66
N LEU A 65 -12.20 -20.56 9.51
CA LEU A 65 -13.08 -19.54 10.11
C LEU A 65 -13.23 -18.29 9.23
N GLY A 66 -12.28 -18.10 8.31
CA GLY A 66 -12.23 -16.96 7.40
C GLY A 66 -10.83 -16.77 6.83
N GLU A 67 -10.53 -15.55 6.43
CA GLU A 67 -9.24 -15.15 5.89
C GLU A 67 -8.74 -13.87 6.54
N VAL A 68 -7.43 -13.73 6.66
CA VAL A 68 -6.79 -12.46 6.98
C VAL A 68 -6.04 -11.98 5.75
N ILE A 69 -6.25 -10.72 5.37
CA ILE A 69 -5.56 -10.08 4.26
C ILE A 69 -4.54 -9.12 4.85
N PHE A 70 -3.27 -9.34 4.52
CA PHE A 70 -2.16 -8.46 4.86
C PHE A 70 -1.79 -7.62 3.65
N VAL A 71 -2.00 -6.32 3.74
CA VAL A 71 -1.53 -5.37 2.72
C VAL A 71 -0.27 -4.71 3.25
N PRO A 72 0.89 -4.94 2.63
CA PRO A 72 2.12 -4.30 3.05
C PRO A 72 1.96 -2.79 2.96
N ARG A 73 2.55 -2.07 3.91
CA ARG A 73 2.60 -0.62 3.82
C ARG A 73 3.37 -0.25 2.56
N GLU A 74 2.72 0.44 1.62
CA GLU A 74 3.47 1.18 0.60
C GLU A 74 4.45 2.07 1.35
N PRO A 75 5.76 1.98 1.10
CA PRO A 75 6.73 2.81 1.79
C PRO A 75 6.24 4.25 1.71
N ALA A 76 6.22 4.93 2.86
CA ALA A 76 5.82 6.34 2.91
C ALA A 76 6.59 7.03 1.80
N ARG A 77 5.86 7.54 0.78
CA ARG A 77 6.49 8.13 -0.40
C ARG A 77 7.34 9.26 0.10
N THR A 78 8.65 9.02 0.18
CA THR A 78 9.57 10.07 0.57
C THR A 78 9.51 11.12 -0.54
N TRP A 79 9.86 12.37 -0.22
CA TRP A 79 10.02 13.39 -1.26
C TRP A 79 10.95 12.91 -2.37
N ALA A 80 11.97 12.09 -2.03
CA ALA A 80 12.85 11.45 -2.99
C ALA A 80 12.13 10.43 -3.92
N ASP A 81 11.20 9.63 -3.40
CA ASP A 81 10.45 8.67 -4.23
C ASP A 81 9.42 9.35 -5.13
N GLN A 82 8.80 10.42 -4.65
CA GLN A 82 7.89 11.24 -5.46
C GLN A 82 8.65 11.97 -6.57
N GLU A 83 9.82 12.52 -6.26
CA GLU A 83 10.72 13.14 -7.22
C GLU A 83 11.19 12.15 -8.30
N ARG A 84 11.64 10.96 -7.91
CA ARG A 84 12.03 9.89 -8.86
C ARG A 84 10.88 9.53 -9.79
N ARG A 85 9.66 9.42 -9.26
CA ARG A 85 8.48 9.14 -10.08
C ARG A 85 8.18 10.28 -11.06
N ALA A 86 8.21 11.53 -10.60
CA ALA A 86 8.02 12.68 -11.48
C ALA A 86 9.06 12.71 -12.62
N ILE A 87 10.32 12.37 -12.33
CA ILE A 87 11.37 12.25 -13.35
C ILE A 87 11.06 11.13 -14.35
N ARG A 88 10.66 9.95 -13.87
CA ARG A 88 10.32 8.81 -14.75
C ARG A 88 9.10 9.09 -15.61
N ASP A 89 8.04 9.64 -15.04
CA ASP A 89 6.81 9.98 -15.75
C ASP A 89 7.11 11.03 -16.84
N ALA A 90 7.85 12.10 -16.49
CA ALA A 90 8.26 13.11 -17.46
C ALA A 90 9.19 12.55 -18.56
N LEU A 91 10.05 11.58 -18.24
CA LEU A 91 10.88 10.90 -19.24
C LEU A 91 10.02 10.06 -20.19
N GLN A 92 9.02 9.32 -19.69
CA GLN A 92 8.10 8.56 -20.53
C GLN A 92 7.30 9.48 -21.46
N GLU A 93 6.71 10.54 -20.91
CA GLU A 93 5.90 11.52 -21.67
C GLU A 93 6.70 12.26 -22.75
N THR A 94 8.00 12.45 -22.54
CA THR A 94 8.89 13.12 -23.51
C THR A 94 9.64 12.17 -24.42
N GLY A 95 9.37 10.85 -24.33
CA GLY A 95 10.05 9.83 -25.11
C GLY A 95 11.55 9.74 -24.82
N GLY A 96 11.96 10.02 -23.58
CA GLY A 96 13.35 9.98 -23.12
C GLY A 96 14.19 11.22 -23.46
N LYS A 97 13.58 12.28 -24.02
CA LYS A 97 14.28 13.52 -24.39
C LYS A 97 14.64 14.33 -23.15
N ARG A 98 15.81 14.04 -22.56
CA ARG A 98 16.31 14.66 -21.30
C ARG A 98 16.22 16.19 -21.22
N MET A 99 16.44 16.90 -22.33
CA MET A 99 16.30 18.37 -22.36
C MET A 99 14.84 18.81 -22.21
N GLU A 100 13.93 18.11 -22.88
CA GLU A 100 12.49 18.38 -22.80
C GLU A 100 11.94 17.97 -21.44
N THR A 101 12.40 16.84 -20.90
CA THR A 101 12.11 16.42 -19.52
C THR A 101 12.53 17.48 -18.51
N ALA A 102 13.76 18.01 -18.62
CA ALA A 102 14.27 19.02 -17.70
C ALA A 102 13.45 20.32 -17.77
N ARG A 103 13.10 20.77 -18.99
CA ARG A 103 12.21 21.92 -19.21
C ARG A 103 10.84 21.71 -18.58
N ARG A 104 10.24 20.53 -18.78
CA ARG A 104 8.93 20.17 -18.23
C ARG A 104 8.92 20.09 -16.71
N LEU A 105 10.02 19.62 -16.11
CA LEU A 105 10.19 19.57 -14.65
C LEU A 105 10.63 20.91 -14.03
N GLY A 106 10.91 21.94 -14.84
CA GLY A 106 11.38 23.25 -14.34
C GLY A 106 12.79 23.23 -13.73
N ILE A 107 13.61 22.23 -14.06
CA ILE A 107 14.97 22.06 -13.52
C ILE A 107 16.02 22.14 -14.62
N SER A 108 17.28 22.41 -14.26
CA SER A 108 18.37 22.40 -15.24
C SER A 108 18.73 20.97 -15.66
N ARG A 109 19.28 20.81 -16.88
CA ARG A 109 19.79 19.52 -17.38
C ARG A 109 20.83 18.89 -16.45
N THR A 110 21.68 19.70 -15.82
CA THR A 110 22.72 19.23 -14.89
C THR A 110 22.11 18.73 -13.58
N THR A 111 21.04 19.37 -13.09
CA THR A 111 20.27 18.88 -11.94
C THR A 111 19.57 17.57 -12.24
N LEU A 112 18.95 17.43 -13.42
CA LEU A 112 18.37 16.16 -13.87
C LEU A 112 19.42 15.04 -13.92
N TRP A 113 20.61 15.31 -14.47
CA TRP A 113 21.69 14.31 -14.53
C TRP A 113 22.22 13.91 -13.15
N ARG A 114 22.37 14.87 -12.21
CA ARG A 114 22.76 14.56 -10.82
C ARG A 114 21.70 13.71 -10.12
N ARG A 115 20.41 13.99 -10.35
CA ARG A 115 19.30 13.20 -9.77
C ARG A 115 19.23 11.78 -10.35
N LEU A 116 19.52 11.61 -11.64
CA LEU A 116 19.61 10.29 -12.29
C LEU A 116 20.84 9.48 -11.86
N LYS A 117 21.96 10.14 -11.50
CA LYS A 117 23.19 9.46 -11.05
C LYS A 117 23.17 9.11 -9.56
N ALA A 118 22.25 9.67 -8.79
CA ALA A 118 22.06 9.39 -7.36
C ALA A 118 21.07 8.24 -7.09
N GLU A 119 20.52 7.63 -8.15
CA GLU A 119 19.96 6.27 -8.13
C GLU A 119 21.10 5.24 -8.17
#